data_AF-A0A1M6BLR7-F1
#
_entry.id   AF-A0A1M6BLR7-F1
#
_cell.length_a   1.000
_cell.length_b   1.000
_cell.length_c   1.000
_cell.angle_alpha   90.00
_cell.angle_beta   90.00
_cell.angle_gamma   90.00
#
_symmetry.space_group_name_H-M   'P 1'
#
loop_
_entity.id
_entity.type
_entity.pdbx_description
1 polymer ?
#
loop_
_entity_poly.entity_id
_entity_poly.type
_entity_poly.pdbx_seq_one_letter_code
_entity_poly.pdbx_strand_id
1 'polypeptide(L)'
;MIKIYGMPTCPYCDYIHEQIKGRESEFEYINIGENIRNMGAFTRLRDTNSVFDHCKEIGDVGIPAFVFEDGRVSIDPADAGLIEYGTVDACSIEDHKSGRKGC
;
A
#
# COMPACT_ATOMS: atom_id res chain seq x y z
N MET A 1 -0.51 -2.95 -15.34
CA MET A 1 -1.08 -3.24 -14.04
C MET A 1 -0.04 -3.06 -12.95
N ILE A 2 -0.26 -2.10 -12.07
CA ILE A 2 0.55 -1.87 -10.88
C ILE A 2 0.05 -2.81 -9.78
N LYS A 3 0.95 -3.57 -9.18
CA LYS A 3 0.61 -4.43 -8.03
C LYS A 3 0.77 -3.64 -6.74
N ILE A 4 -0.22 -3.72 -5.87
CA ILE A 4 -0.24 -3.05 -4.58
C ILE A 4 -0.25 -4.10 -3.49
N TYR A 5 0.84 -4.22 -2.74
CA TYR A 5 0.88 -5.04 -1.54
C TYR A 5 0.36 -4.23 -0.36
N GLY A 6 -0.66 -4.73 0.32
CA GLY A 6 -1.28 -4.07 1.47
C GLY A 6 -2.06 -5.04 2.34
N MET A 7 -2.74 -4.54 3.38
CA MET A 7 -3.70 -5.34 4.15
C MET A 7 -4.83 -4.47 4.71
N PRO A 8 -6.06 -5.01 4.88
CA PRO A 8 -7.22 -4.23 5.34
C PRO A 8 -7.12 -3.64 6.75
N THR A 9 -6.20 -4.11 7.59
CA THR A 9 -6.01 -3.56 8.94
C THR A 9 -5.02 -2.40 8.96
N CYS A 10 -4.47 -2.02 7.81
CA CYS A 10 -3.60 -0.86 7.65
C CYS A 10 -4.45 0.32 7.14
N PRO A 11 -4.62 1.39 7.94
CA PRO A 11 -5.39 2.56 7.52
C PRO A 11 -4.93 3.09 6.15
N TYR A 12 -3.61 3.19 5.97
CA TYR A 12 -3.00 3.65 4.72
C TYR A 12 -3.40 2.82 3.49
N CYS A 13 -3.47 1.50 3.67
CA CYS A 13 -3.89 0.60 2.61
C CYS A 13 -5.38 0.76 2.29
N ASP A 14 -6.23 0.97 3.30
CA ASP A 14 -7.67 1.14 3.11
C ASP A 14 -8.00 2.43 2.33
N TYR A 15 -7.31 3.53 2.58
CA TYR A 15 -7.47 4.76 1.78
C TYR A 15 -7.09 4.55 0.32
N ILE A 16 -5.94 3.91 0.07
CA ILE A 16 -5.50 3.58 -1.29
C ILE A 16 -6.47 2.61 -1.96
N HIS A 17 -7.00 1.63 -1.22
CA HIS A 17 -7.93 0.64 -1.76
C HIS A 17 -9.22 1.27 -2.30
N GLU A 18 -9.71 2.35 -1.69
CA GLU A 18 -10.89 3.08 -2.20
C GLU A 18 -10.59 3.81 -3.51
N GLN A 19 -9.39 4.35 -3.70
CA GLN A 19 -8.99 5.07 -4.92
C GLN A 19 -8.86 4.17 -6.16
N ILE A 20 -8.66 2.86 -5.96
CA ILE A 20 -8.45 1.88 -7.03
C ILE A 20 -9.69 1.03 -7.36
N LYS A 21 -10.81 1.23 -6.66
CA LYS A 21 -12.06 0.53 -6.97
C LYS A 21 -12.54 0.86 -8.38
N GLY A 22 -12.89 -0.15 -9.17
CA GLY A 22 -13.31 0.03 -10.57
C GLY A 22 -12.15 0.31 -11.53
N ARG A 23 -10.89 0.23 -11.05
CA ARG A 23 -9.67 0.41 -11.84
C ARG A 23 -8.86 -0.89 -11.91
N GLU A 24 -9.53 -2.04 -11.97
CA GLU A 24 -8.89 -3.37 -11.96
C GLU A 24 -8.08 -3.65 -13.24
N SER A 25 -8.27 -2.86 -14.30
CA SER A 25 -7.39 -2.87 -15.48
C SER A 25 -6.03 -2.20 -15.22
N GLU A 26 -5.96 -1.30 -14.23
CA GLU A 26 -4.77 -0.53 -13.87
C GLU A 26 -4.06 -1.10 -12.63
N PHE A 27 -4.81 -1.63 -11.65
CA PHE A 27 -4.28 -2.06 -10.35
C PHE A 27 -4.68 -3.48 -9.96
N GLU A 28 -3.74 -4.19 -9.34
CA GLU A 28 -3.95 -5.46 -8.65
C GLU A 28 -3.64 -5.28 -7.17
N TYR A 29 -4.65 -5.41 -6.30
CA TYR A 29 -4.44 -5.34 -4.86
C TYR A 29 -4.17 -6.73 -4.27
N ILE A 30 -3.02 -6.89 -3.61
CA ILE A 30 -2.56 -8.14 -3.01
C ILE A 30 -2.59 -7.98 -1.49
N ASN A 31 -3.55 -8.66 -0.86
CA ASN A 31 -3.63 -8.71 0.60
C ASN A 31 -2.53 -9.62 1.17
N ILE A 32 -1.52 -9.04 1.80
CA ILE A 32 -0.40 -9.80 2.40
C ILE A 32 -0.85 -10.67 3.58
N GLY A 33 -1.93 -10.29 4.26
CA GLY A 33 -2.46 -11.03 5.41
C GLY A 33 -3.38 -12.19 5.03
N GLU A 34 -3.72 -12.35 3.75
CA GLU A 34 -4.66 -13.39 3.31
C GLU A 34 -4.08 -14.81 3.42
N ASN A 35 -2.80 -14.99 3.04
CA ASN A 35 -2.14 -16.28 3.10
C ASN A 35 -0.60 -16.15 3.14
N ILE A 36 0.07 -17.25 3.53
CA ILE A 36 1.53 -17.30 3.68
C ILE A 36 2.31 -17.04 2.37
N ARG A 37 1.71 -17.30 1.20
CA ARG A 37 2.37 -17.06 -0.09
C ARG A 37 2.45 -15.58 -0.39
N ASN A 38 1.36 -14.83 -0.16
CA ASN A 38 1.34 -13.37 -0.34
C ASN A 38 2.31 -12.71 0.64
N MET A 39 2.27 -13.10 1.91
CA MET A 39 3.19 -12.62 2.94
C MET A 39 4.65 -12.91 2.57
N GLY A 40 4.97 -14.17 2.22
CA GLY A 40 6.34 -14.54 1.83
C GLY A 40 6.85 -13.81 0.59
N ALA A 41 5.99 -13.57 -0.40
CA ALA A 41 6.33 -12.78 -1.58
C ALA A 41 6.66 -11.33 -1.20
N PHE A 42 5.85 -10.70 -0.34
CA PHE A 42 6.10 -9.34 0.14
C PHE A 42 7.35 -9.25 1.02
N THR A 43 7.55 -10.18 1.96
CA THR A 43 8.76 -10.22 2.79
C THR A 43 10.02 -10.29 1.92
N ARG A 44 10.02 -11.13 0.88
CA ARG A 44 11.15 -11.22 -0.06
C ARG A 44 11.37 -9.90 -0.81
N LEU A 45 10.31 -9.26 -1.29
CA LEU A 45 10.39 -7.95 -1.95
C LEU A 45 10.98 -6.89 -1.01
N ARG A 46 10.45 -6.81 0.22
CA ARG A 46 10.85 -5.86 1.26
C ARG A 46 12.31 -6.01 1.67
N ASP A 47 12.75 -7.25 1.87
CA ASP A 47 14.08 -7.52 2.43
C ASP A 47 15.19 -7.37 1.37
N THR A 48 14.85 -7.39 0.08
CA THR A 48 15.82 -7.32 -1.03
C THR A 48 15.87 -5.97 -1.76
N ASN A 49 14.96 -5.04 -1.45
CA ASN A 49 14.87 -3.74 -2.12
C ASN A 49 15.18 -2.58 -1.16
N SER A 50 16.07 -1.68 -1.58
CA SER A 50 16.56 -0.55 -0.75
C SER A 50 15.49 0.51 -0.47
N VAL A 51 14.39 0.55 -1.25
CA VAL A 51 13.26 1.44 -0.99
C VAL A 51 12.69 1.24 0.42
N PHE A 52 12.82 0.05 0.99
CA PHE A 52 12.34 -0.27 2.33
C PHE A 52 13.38 -0.05 3.45
N ASP A 53 14.59 0.43 3.15
CA ASP A 53 15.66 0.57 4.15
C ASP A 53 15.22 1.50 5.29
N HIS A 54 14.67 2.66 4.97
CA HIS A 54 14.16 3.57 5.99
C HIS A 54 12.99 2.97 6.78
N CYS A 55 12.04 2.29 6.12
CA CYS A 55 10.95 1.59 6.80
C CYS A 55 11.49 0.57 7.81
N LYS A 56 12.47 -0.23 7.41
CA LYS A 56 13.13 -1.21 8.29
C LYS A 56 13.81 -0.55 9.48
N GLU A 57 14.50 0.58 9.27
CA GLU A 57 15.19 1.34 10.32
C GLU A 57 14.23 1.83 11.41
N ILE A 58 13.03 2.29 11.03
CA ILE A 58 12.04 2.84 11.98
C ILE A 58 11.05 1.78 12.51
N GLY A 59 11.20 0.51 12.10
CA GLY A 59 10.29 -0.57 12.50
C GLY A 59 8.95 -0.59 11.75
N ASP A 60 8.86 0.09 10.61
CA ASP A 60 7.70 0.07 9.72
C ASP A 60 7.72 -1.19 8.81
N VAL A 61 6.52 -1.69 8.52
CA VAL A 61 6.28 -2.78 7.58
C VAL A 61 6.55 -2.32 6.14
N GLY A 62 6.24 -1.06 5.80
CA GLY A 62 6.40 -0.51 4.46
C GLY A 62 5.26 -0.89 3.51
N ILE A 63 4.01 -0.81 3.97
CA ILE A 63 2.81 -0.97 3.13
C ILE A 63 1.93 0.29 3.21
N PRO A 64 1.21 0.67 2.15
CA PRO A 64 1.14 -0.01 0.85
C PRO A 64 2.44 0.11 0.04
N ALA A 65 2.78 -0.95 -0.71
CA ALA A 65 3.93 -0.97 -1.61
C ALA A 65 3.48 -1.22 -3.05
N PHE A 66 4.03 -0.43 -3.97
CA PHE A 66 3.66 -0.39 -5.38
C PHE A 66 4.74 -1.03 -6.23
N VAL A 67 4.39 -2.03 -7.03
CA VAL A 67 5.28 -2.69 -7.99
C VAL A 67 4.79 -2.42 -9.40
N PHE A 68 5.61 -1.72 -10.17
CA PHE A 68 5.33 -1.33 -11.55
C PHE A 68 5.70 -2.46 -12.52
N GLU A 69 5.18 -2.38 -13.75
CA GLU A 69 5.43 -3.40 -14.78
C GLU A 69 6.91 -3.53 -15.18
N ASP A 70 7.67 -2.45 -15.06
CA ASP A 70 9.11 -2.41 -15.32
C ASP A 70 9.96 -2.99 -14.16
N GLY A 71 9.30 -3.45 -13.09
CA GLY A 71 9.96 -3.98 -11.89
C GLY A 71 10.40 -2.92 -10.88
N ARG A 72 10.15 -1.62 -11.15
CA ARG A 72 10.34 -0.56 -10.16
C ARG A 72 9.41 -0.81 -8.97
N VAL A 73 9.90 -0.47 -7.78
CA VAL A 73 9.16 -0.53 -6.53
C VAL A 73 9.11 0.86 -5.93
N SER A 74 7.96 1.25 -5.40
CA SER A 74 7.79 2.48 -4.61
C SER A 74 6.93 2.22 -3.39
N ILE A 75 7.06 3.09 -2.39
CA ILE A 75 6.17 3.17 -1.22
C ILE A 75 5.41 4.51 -1.19
N ASP A 76 5.57 5.31 -2.24
CA ASP A 76 4.87 6.58 -2.43
C ASP A 76 3.67 6.35 -3.37
N PRO A 77 2.42 6.63 -2.93
CA PRO A 77 1.24 6.51 -3.79
C PRO A 77 1.25 7.47 -4.98
N ALA A 78 1.92 8.62 -4.89
CA ALA A 78 1.99 9.58 -6.00
C ALA A 78 2.70 8.99 -7.23
N ASP A 79 3.70 8.12 -7.03
CA ASP A 79 4.37 7.40 -8.11
C ASP A 79 3.42 6.48 -8.90
N ALA A 80 2.34 6.04 -8.26
CA ALA A 80 1.29 5.22 -8.86
C ALA A 80 0.11 6.04 -9.40
N GLY A 81 0.21 7.38 -9.39
CA GLY A 81 -0.86 8.28 -9.78
C GLY A 81 -2.03 8.29 -8.79
N LEU A 82 -1.77 7.99 -7.52
CA LEU A 82 -2.74 7.99 -6.44
C LEU A 82 -2.48 9.17 -5.50
N ILE A 83 -3.50 9.55 -4.75
CA ILE A 83 -3.47 10.69 -3.84
C ILE A 83 -2.72 10.30 -2.56
N GLU A 84 -1.80 11.16 -2.14
CA GLU A 84 -1.06 11.02 -0.88
C GLU A 84 -1.91 11.29 0.36
N TYR A 85 -1.48 10.69 1.46
CA TYR A 85 -2.01 10.99 2.78
C TYR A 85 -1.68 12.41 3.25
N GLY A 86 -2.56 12.98 4.07
CA GLY A 86 -2.39 14.33 4.62
C GLY A 86 -2.75 15.47 3.66
N THR A 87 -3.27 15.15 2.47
CA THR A 87 -3.97 16.11 1.61
C THR A 87 -5.32 16.48 2.22
N VAL A 88 -5.98 17.55 1.76
CA VAL A 88 -7.27 18.04 2.31
C VAL A 88 -8.39 16.99 2.32
N ASP A 89 -8.22 15.89 1.59
CA ASP A 89 -9.16 14.76 1.50
C ASP A 89 -8.75 13.52 2.34
N ALA A 90 -7.61 13.54 3.04
CA ALA A 90 -7.15 12.43 3.89
C ALA A 90 -7.68 12.53 5.33
N CYS A 91 -8.01 11.39 5.94
CA CYS A 91 -8.56 11.33 7.30
C CYS A 91 -7.52 11.14 8.38
N SER A 92 -7.91 11.48 9.60
CA SER A 92 -7.17 11.11 10.81
C SER A 92 -7.31 9.61 11.13
N ILE A 93 -6.40 9.08 11.95
CA ILE A 93 -6.49 7.69 12.45
C ILE A 93 -7.78 7.44 13.26
N GLU A 94 -8.38 8.50 13.82
CA GLU A 94 -9.62 8.44 14.60
C GLU A 94 -10.85 8.29 13.68
N ASP A 95 -10.85 8.97 12.53
CA ASP A 95 -11.88 8.82 11.50
C ASP A 95 -11.89 7.38 10.93
N HIS A 96 -10.70 6.79 10.74
CA HIS A 96 -10.60 5.41 10.29
C HIS A 96 -11.16 4.42 11.34
N LYS A 97 -10.81 4.60 12.63
CA LYS A 97 -11.36 3.79 13.73
C LYS A 97 -12.88 3.92 13.89
N SER A 98 -13.45 5.06 13.52
CA SER A 98 -14.90 5.28 13.54
C SER A 98 -15.61 4.77 12.28
N GLY A 99 -14.90 4.11 11.37
CA GLY A 99 -15.46 3.39 10.23
C GLY A 99 -15.60 4.23 8.96
N ARG A 100 -15.02 5.43 8.91
CA ARG A 100 -14.96 6.22 7.68
C ARG A 100 -13.91 5.60 6.75
N LYS A 101 -14.32 5.32 5.51
CA LYS A 101 -13.48 4.75 4.45
C LYS A 101 -13.15 5.82 3.41
N GLY A 102 -12.02 5.67 2.72
CA GLY A 102 -11.67 6.50 1.57
C GLY A 102 -11.15 7.87 1.95
N CYS A 103 -10.69 7.96 3.19
CA CYS A 103 -9.84 8.96 3.76
C CYS A 103 -8.82 8.21 4.65
#